data_AF-A0A7G9RY27-F1
#
_entry.id   AF-A0A7G9RY27-F1
#
_cell.length_a   1.000
_cell.length_b   1.000
_cell.length_c   1.000
_cell.angle_alpha   90.00
_cell.angle_beta   90.00
_cell.angle_gamma   90.00
#
_symmetry.space_group_name_H-M   'P 1'
#
loop_
_entity.id
_entity.type
_entity.pdbx_description
1 polymer ?
#
loop_
_entity_poly.entity_id
_entity_poly.type
_entity_poly.pdbx_seq_one_letter_code
_entity_poly.pdbx_strand_id
1 'polypeptide(L)'
;MNHTDEDLIKMNVFKDKRRRMLYLIKGKQEGYHLQESDLKILNLLDGRKMWSLMIFVMMLGIFKIQIIWSIAVPVVVYIAMTLYFKFVFLKDRNIVKISDADFERMERPEMIEASNSDNLLFTIIPLFAVLIIVLSNVEKNAAVAVTTMDTILYYVADVILLSISFFYGSRYFKTKHKLKALKVSENNPKEAEETKKESKKNKKK
;
A
#
# COMPACT_ATOMS: atom_id res chain seq x y z
N MET A 1 -9.85 -2.94 22.00
CA MET A 1 -9.05 -3.84 21.14
C MET A 1 -7.61 -3.43 21.34
N ASN A 2 -6.79 -4.32 21.90
CA ASN A 2 -5.36 -4.07 22.04
C ASN A 2 -4.73 -4.37 20.68
N HIS A 3 -4.14 -3.36 20.04
CA HIS A 3 -3.38 -3.54 18.79
C HIS A 3 -2.05 -4.22 19.12
N THR A 4 -1.68 -5.26 18.37
CA THR A 4 -0.36 -5.90 18.48
C THR A 4 0.71 -4.99 17.87
N ASP A 5 1.98 -5.20 18.22
CA ASP A 5 3.08 -4.44 17.62
C ASP A 5 3.12 -4.63 16.09
N GLU A 6 2.76 -5.82 15.59
CA GLU A 6 2.63 -6.08 14.15
C GLU A 6 1.53 -5.23 13.47
N ASP A 7 0.41 -5.00 14.15
CA ASP A 7 -0.68 -4.16 13.61
C ASP A 7 -0.26 -2.70 13.54
N LEU A 8 0.48 -2.20 14.54
CA LEU A 8 1.02 -0.84 14.55
C LEU A 8 2.01 -0.65 13.39
N ILE A 9 2.86 -1.64 13.16
CA ILE A 9 3.83 -1.66 12.07
C ILE A 9 3.14 -1.53 10.70
N LYS A 10 2.06 -2.29 10.45
CA LYS A 10 1.29 -2.22 9.20
C LYS A 10 0.71 -0.82 8.96
N MET A 11 0.28 -0.13 10.02
CA MET A 11 -0.24 1.24 9.94
C MET A 11 0.85 2.31 9.85
N ASN A 12 2.13 1.91 9.71
CA ASN A 12 3.28 2.81 9.74
C ASN A 12 3.34 3.63 11.04
N VAL A 13 2.92 3.01 12.15
CA VAL A 13 2.94 3.56 13.50
C VAL A 13 4.01 2.84 14.31
N PHE A 14 4.87 3.62 14.96
CA PHE A 14 5.92 3.11 15.84
C PHE A 14 5.63 3.46 17.30
N LYS A 15 5.94 2.54 18.21
CA LYS A 15 5.87 2.78 19.64
C LYS A 15 7.25 3.16 20.19
N ASP A 16 7.41 4.42 20.56
CA ASP A 16 8.63 4.96 21.19
C ASP A 16 8.90 4.26 22.54
N LYS A 17 10.13 4.33 23.07
CA LYS A 17 10.54 3.87 24.40
C LYS A 17 9.63 4.41 25.52
N ARG A 18 9.07 5.61 25.33
CA ARG A 18 8.09 6.23 26.24
C ARG A 18 6.64 5.74 26.02
N ARG A 19 6.44 4.66 25.27
CA ARG A 19 5.14 4.07 24.89
C ARG A 19 4.22 5.02 24.12
N ARG A 20 4.78 6.05 23.48
CA ARG A 20 4.05 6.99 22.62
C ARG A 20 3.95 6.42 21.21
N MET A 21 2.82 6.60 20.55
CA MET A 21 2.61 6.10 19.20
C MET A 21 2.85 7.21 18.19
N LEU A 22 3.72 6.93 17.22
CA LEU A 22 4.22 7.89 16.27
C LEU A 22 3.90 7.41 14.85
N TYR A 23 3.06 8.13 14.14
CA TYR A 23 2.83 7.91 12.71
C TYR A 23 3.95 8.59 11.92
N LEU A 24 4.72 7.78 11.20
CA LEU A 24 5.98 8.21 10.59
C LEU A 24 5.77 9.05 9.33
N ILE A 25 6.47 10.19 9.26
CA ILE A 25 6.51 10.99 8.04
C ILE A 25 7.56 10.38 7.11
N LYS A 26 7.13 9.89 5.95
CA LYS A 26 8.02 9.26 4.96
C LYS A 26 9.16 10.19 4.57
N GLY A 27 10.40 9.73 4.76
CA GLY A 27 11.62 10.47 4.41
C GLY A 27 12.09 11.48 5.46
N LYS A 28 11.44 11.56 6.64
CA LYS A 28 11.88 12.39 7.76
C LYS A 28 12.04 11.56 9.03
N GLN A 29 12.95 11.96 9.92
CA GLN A 29 13.08 11.39 11.27
C GLN A 29 12.06 12.00 12.25
N GLU A 30 10.84 12.19 11.78
CA GLU A 30 9.77 12.87 12.50
C GLU A 30 8.46 12.11 12.31
N GLY A 31 7.63 12.10 13.36
CA GLY A 31 6.33 11.44 13.32
C GLY A 31 5.26 12.23 14.06
N TYR A 32 4.01 12.07 13.64
CA TYR A 32 2.85 12.62 14.33
C TYR A 32 2.52 11.77 15.55
N HIS A 33 2.39 12.39 16.71
CA HIS A 33 1.93 11.70 17.91
C HIS A 33 0.43 11.41 17.82
N LEU A 34 0.07 10.13 17.92
CA LEU A 34 -1.29 9.64 17.87
C LEU A 34 -1.72 9.04 19.21
N GLN A 35 -3.00 9.18 19.54
CA GLN A 35 -3.62 8.47 20.67
C GLN A 35 -4.13 7.09 20.25
N GLU A 36 -4.37 6.19 21.20
CA GLU A 36 -4.91 4.83 20.92
C GLU A 36 -6.29 4.87 20.27
N SER A 37 -7.12 5.86 20.62
CA SER A 37 -8.40 6.14 19.98
C SER A 37 -8.26 6.45 18.49
N ASP A 38 -7.15 7.08 18.08
CA ASP A 38 -6.92 7.52 16.71
C ASP A 38 -6.50 6.38 15.78
N LEU A 39 -5.99 5.26 16.32
CA LEU A 39 -5.53 4.12 15.52
C LEU A 39 -6.64 3.48 14.69
N LYS A 40 -7.87 3.43 15.22
CA LYS A 40 -9.02 2.89 14.47
C LYS A 40 -9.31 3.72 13.23
N ILE A 41 -9.27 5.05 13.38
CA ILE A 41 -9.50 6.00 12.29
C ILE A 41 -8.33 5.94 11.31
N LEU A 42 -7.10 5.83 11.81
CA LEU A 42 -5.92 5.69 10.97
C LEU A 42 -6.00 4.44 10.09
N ASN A 43 -6.35 3.28 10.65
CA ASN A 43 -6.49 2.04 9.88
C ASN A 43 -7.50 2.19 8.73
N LEU A 44 -8.63 2.83 9.01
CA LEU A 44 -9.66 3.12 8.01
C LEU A 44 -9.11 4.04 6.89
N LEU A 45 -8.41 5.11 7.28
CA LEU A 45 -7.86 6.10 6.36
C LEU A 45 -6.64 5.61 5.58
N ASP A 46 -5.85 4.69 6.13
CA ASP A 46 -4.72 4.11 5.41
C ASP A 46 -5.18 3.15 4.30
N GLY A 47 -6.27 2.43 4.57
CA GLY A 47 -7.01 1.64 3.59
C GLY A 47 -7.74 2.44 2.50
N ARG A 48 -7.65 3.78 2.45
CA ARG A 48 -8.41 4.62 1.49
C ARG A 48 -8.30 4.19 0.01
N LYS A 49 -7.11 3.72 -0.42
CA LYS A 49 -6.91 3.22 -1.78
C LYS A 49 -7.72 1.94 -2.04
N MET A 50 -7.69 1.04 -1.07
CA MET A 50 -8.46 -0.20 -1.07
C MET A 50 -9.95 0.09 -1.09
N TRP A 51 -10.45 0.98 -0.22
CA TRP A 51 -11.86 1.39 -0.20
C TRP A 51 -12.31 1.98 -1.53
N SER A 52 -11.51 2.87 -2.11
CA SER A 52 -11.83 3.49 -3.40
C SER A 52 -11.91 2.44 -4.52
N LEU A 53 -10.93 1.52 -4.56
CA LEU A 53 -10.92 0.44 -5.54
C LEU A 53 -12.08 -0.55 -5.33
N MET A 54 -12.47 -0.81 -4.08
CA MET A 54 -13.62 -1.66 -3.77
C MET A 54 -14.93 -1.02 -4.25
N ILE A 55 -15.11 0.29 -4.04
CA ILE A 55 -16.27 1.03 -4.57
C ILE A 55 -16.30 0.94 -6.09
N PHE A 56 -15.17 1.12 -6.77
CA PHE A 56 -15.05 0.96 -8.22
C PHE A 56 -15.55 -0.42 -8.67
N VAL A 57 -15.02 -1.47 -8.04
CA VAL A 57 -15.37 -2.86 -8.34
C VAL A 57 -16.85 -3.14 -8.09
N MET A 58 -17.42 -2.65 -7.00
CA MET A 58 -18.85 -2.83 -6.69
C MET A 58 -19.74 -2.10 -7.70
N MET A 59 -19.42 -0.85 -8.04
CA MET A 59 -20.22 -0.06 -8.99
C MET A 59 -20.22 -0.68 -10.38
N LEU A 60 -19.06 -1.14 -10.85
CA LEU A 60 -18.92 -1.70 -12.18
C LEU A 60 -19.39 -3.17 -12.26
N GLY A 61 -19.04 -3.99 -11.28
CA GLY A 61 -19.33 -5.42 -11.28
C GLY A 61 -20.74 -5.74 -10.80
N ILE A 62 -21.12 -5.26 -9.61
CA ILE A 62 -22.40 -5.62 -8.97
C ILE A 62 -23.53 -4.74 -9.49
N PHE A 63 -23.37 -3.42 -9.42
CA PHE A 63 -24.41 -2.47 -9.80
C PHE A 63 -24.48 -2.21 -11.31
N LYS A 64 -23.50 -2.72 -12.07
CA LYS A 64 -23.41 -2.59 -13.54
C LYS A 64 -23.54 -1.15 -14.04
N ILE A 65 -23.10 -0.18 -13.24
CA ILE A 65 -23.18 1.25 -13.54
C ILE A 65 -22.28 1.58 -14.76
N GLN A 66 -22.59 2.66 -15.47
CA GLN A 66 -21.73 3.17 -16.54
C GLN A 66 -20.32 3.45 -16.02
N ILE A 67 -19.30 3.13 -16.84
CA ILE A 67 -17.90 3.19 -16.43
C ILE A 67 -17.49 4.58 -15.94
N ILE A 68 -18.04 5.64 -16.55
CA ILE A 68 -17.73 7.02 -16.16
C ILE A 68 -18.09 7.30 -14.70
N TRP A 69 -19.27 6.86 -14.24
CA TRP A 69 -19.70 7.01 -12.85
C TRP A 69 -18.96 6.06 -11.92
N SER A 70 -18.69 4.84 -12.38
CA SER A 70 -17.88 3.87 -11.65
C SER A 70 -16.47 4.36 -11.40
N ILE A 71 -15.89 5.21 -12.26
CA ILE A 71 -14.58 5.87 -12.03
C ILE A 71 -14.72 7.13 -11.18
N ALA A 72 -15.67 8.01 -11.52
CA ALA A 72 -15.79 9.33 -10.90
C ALA A 72 -16.04 9.23 -9.38
N VAL A 73 -16.94 8.34 -8.95
CA VAL A 73 -17.32 8.23 -7.53
C VAL A 73 -16.14 7.77 -6.66
N PRO A 74 -15.42 6.67 -6.97
CA PRO A 74 -14.18 6.30 -6.28
C PRO A 74 -13.13 7.39 -6.21
N VAL A 75 -12.92 8.13 -7.30
CA VAL A 75 -11.94 9.22 -7.34
C VAL A 75 -12.34 10.33 -6.36
N VAL A 76 -13.62 10.72 -6.33
CA VAL A 76 -14.14 11.71 -5.38
C VAL A 76 -14.00 11.21 -3.94
N VAL A 77 -14.34 9.96 -3.66
CA VAL A 77 -14.19 9.37 -2.31
C VAL A 77 -12.71 9.35 -1.89
N TYR A 78 -11.81 8.97 -2.79
CA TYR A 78 -10.36 8.96 -2.53
C TYR A 78 -9.84 10.36 -2.18
N ILE A 79 -10.24 11.37 -2.95
CA ILE A 79 -9.87 12.76 -2.72
C ILE A 79 -10.43 13.23 -1.38
N ALA A 80 -11.72 12.98 -1.11
CA ALA A 80 -12.36 13.37 0.15
C ALA A 80 -11.66 12.75 1.38
N MET A 81 -11.35 11.44 1.33
CA MET A 81 -10.60 10.77 2.40
C MET A 81 -9.18 11.33 2.56
N THR A 82 -8.51 11.67 1.46
CA THR A 82 -7.16 12.26 1.48
C THR A 82 -7.16 13.67 2.08
N LEU A 83 -8.14 14.49 1.70
CA LEU A 83 -8.33 15.83 2.25
C LEU A 83 -8.66 15.75 3.74
N TYR A 84 -9.58 14.85 4.13
CA TYR A 84 -9.90 14.61 5.54
C TYR A 84 -8.66 14.20 6.33
N PHE A 85 -7.87 13.25 5.82
CA PHE A 85 -6.66 12.79 6.50
C PHE A 85 -5.66 13.94 6.71
N LYS A 86 -5.43 14.75 5.68
CA LYS A 86 -4.43 15.83 5.72
C LYS A 86 -4.88 17.05 6.53
N PHE A 87 -6.11 17.51 6.31
CA PHE A 87 -6.60 18.79 6.82
C PHE A 87 -7.44 18.70 8.09
N VAL A 88 -7.94 17.51 8.43
CA VAL A 88 -8.73 17.30 9.65
C VAL A 88 -7.97 16.39 10.61
N PHE A 89 -7.61 15.18 10.18
CA PHE A 89 -7.04 14.18 11.10
C PHE A 89 -5.62 14.51 11.58
N LEU A 90 -4.75 15.02 10.68
CA LEU A 90 -3.37 15.37 11.01
C LEU A 90 -3.17 16.80 11.51
N LYS A 91 -4.15 17.69 11.34
CA LYS A 91 -4.00 19.13 11.56
C LYS A 91 -3.55 19.47 12.99
N ASP A 92 -4.15 18.82 13.98
CA ASP A 92 -3.93 19.14 15.39
C ASP A 92 -2.95 18.16 16.08
N ARG A 93 -2.15 17.41 15.29
CA ARG A 93 -1.23 16.40 15.82
C ARG A 93 0.17 16.98 15.99
N ASN A 94 0.73 16.79 17.18
CA ASN A 94 2.09 17.23 17.49
C ASN A 94 3.12 16.38 16.74
N ILE A 95 4.10 17.04 16.11
CA ILE A 95 5.23 16.38 15.47
C ILE A 95 6.33 16.16 16.50
N VAL A 96 6.84 14.93 16.59
CA VAL A 96 7.89 14.52 17.52
C VAL A 96 9.07 13.97 16.72
N LYS A 97 10.29 14.42 17.05
CA LYS A 97 11.53 13.88 16.49
C LYS A 97 11.84 12.51 17.06
N ILE A 98 12.26 11.59 16.20
CA ILE A 98 12.56 10.19 16.55
C ILE A 98 14.08 10.07 16.70
N SER A 99 14.52 9.29 17.69
CA SER A 99 15.94 9.00 17.91
C SER A 99 16.49 8.09 16.80
N ASP A 100 17.75 8.27 16.42
CA ASP A 100 18.42 7.44 15.40
C ASP A 100 18.35 5.94 15.72
N ALA A 101 18.48 5.58 17.00
CA ALA A 101 18.41 4.19 17.46
C ALA A 101 17.00 3.57 17.31
N ASP A 102 15.95 4.38 17.33
CA ASP A 102 14.57 3.93 17.06
C ASP A 102 14.26 3.98 15.56
N PHE A 103 14.97 4.83 14.80
CA PHE A 103 14.88 4.87 13.35
C PHE A 103 15.46 3.62 12.70
N GLU A 104 16.60 3.13 13.17
CA GLU A 104 17.20 1.86 12.70
C GLU A 104 16.29 0.64 12.95
N ARG A 105 15.40 0.70 13.96
CA ARG A 105 14.40 -0.36 14.19
C ARG A 105 13.36 -0.44 13.07
N MET A 106 13.21 0.59 12.25
CA MET A 106 12.32 0.55 11.08
C MET A 106 12.88 -0.30 9.93
N GLU A 107 14.16 -0.64 9.95
CA GLU A 107 14.78 -1.54 8.96
C GLU A 107 14.67 -3.02 9.33
N ARG A 108 13.95 -3.34 10.41
CA ARG A 108 13.73 -4.72 10.87
C ARG A 108 12.95 -5.56 9.83
N PRO A 109 13.20 -6.88 9.78
CA PRO A 109 12.54 -7.79 8.84
C PRO A 109 11.01 -7.78 8.94
N GLU A 110 10.46 -7.55 10.13
CA GLU A 110 9.00 -7.44 10.38
C GLU A 110 8.34 -6.28 9.62
N MET A 111 8.99 -5.10 9.60
CA MET A 111 8.52 -3.92 8.84
C MET A 111 8.54 -4.19 7.34
N ILE A 112 9.56 -4.92 6.88
CA ILE A 112 9.74 -5.34 5.49
C ILE A 112 8.66 -6.36 5.10
N GLU A 113 8.29 -7.26 6.02
CA GLU A 113 7.24 -8.28 5.82
C GLU A 113 5.85 -7.66 5.71
N ALA A 114 5.51 -6.70 6.57
CA ALA A 114 4.27 -5.94 6.49
C ALA A 114 4.16 -5.19 5.15
N SER A 115 5.21 -4.48 4.74
CA SER A 115 5.25 -3.81 3.44
C SER A 115 5.13 -4.80 2.27
N ASN A 116 5.63 -6.04 2.42
CA ASN A 116 5.50 -7.07 1.40
C ASN A 116 4.06 -7.55 1.23
N SER A 117 3.30 -7.71 2.32
CA SER A 117 1.87 -8.06 2.28
C SER A 117 1.05 -6.99 1.56
N ASP A 118 1.31 -5.72 1.87
CA ASP A 118 0.63 -4.60 1.20
C ASP A 118 0.94 -4.57 -0.30
N ASN A 119 2.20 -4.73 -0.70
CA ASN A 119 2.58 -4.76 -2.12
C ASN A 119 1.89 -5.92 -2.86
N LEU A 120 1.71 -7.07 -2.21
CA LEU A 120 0.98 -8.20 -2.78
C LEU A 120 -0.50 -7.85 -3.00
N LEU A 121 -1.17 -7.25 -2.01
CA LEU A 121 -2.55 -6.79 -2.13
C LEU A 121 -2.70 -5.75 -3.25
N PHE A 122 -1.78 -4.78 -3.34
CA PHE A 122 -1.76 -3.78 -4.41
C PHE A 122 -1.39 -4.36 -5.79
N THR A 123 -0.93 -5.61 -5.85
CA THR A 123 -0.72 -6.35 -7.11
C THR A 123 -1.98 -7.12 -7.48
N ILE A 124 -2.56 -7.84 -6.53
CA ILE A 124 -3.67 -8.78 -6.77
C ILE A 124 -4.99 -8.06 -7.03
N ILE A 125 -5.32 -7.03 -6.24
CA ILE A 125 -6.65 -6.39 -6.35
C ILE A 125 -6.85 -5.68 -7.69
N PRO A 126 -5.88 -4.90 -8.21
CA PRO A 126 -6.04 -4.30 -9.53
C PRO A 126 -6.18 -5.35 -10.65
N LEU A 127 -5.52 -6.52 -10.54
CA LEU A 127 -5.73 -7.63 -11.48
C LEU A 127 -7.16 -8.19 -11.41
N PHE A 128 -7.73 -8.33 -10.20
CA PHE A 128 -9.14 -8.69 -10.07
C PHE A 128 -10.05 -7.64 -10.70
N ALA A 129 -9.75 -6.35 -10.53
CA ALA A 129 -10.51 -5.27 -11.15
C ALA A 129 -10.46 -5.32 -12.69
N VAL A 130 -9.31 -5.65 -13.28
CA VAL A 130 -9.17 -5.90 -14.74
C VAL A 130 -10.09 -7.04 -15.18
N LEU A 131 -10.10 -8.15 -14.44
CA LEU A 131 -10.97 -9.28 -14.79
C LEU A 131 -12.45 -8.89 -14.78
N ILE A 132 -12.87 -8.07 -13.80
CA ILE A 132 -14.24 -7.56 -13.70
C ILE A 132 -14.56 -6.58 -14.85
N ILE A 133 -13.62 -5.71 -15.22
CA ILE A 133 -13.76 -4.83 -16.38
C ILE A 133 -13.97 -5.65 -17.65
N VAL A 134 -13.11 -6.63 -17.90
CA VAL A 134 -13.17 -7.47 -19.12
C VAL A 134 -14.52 -8.19 -19.18
N LEU A 135 -14.96 -8.83 -18.09
CA LEU A 135 -16.26 -9.49 -18.04
C LEU A 135 -17.42 -8.50 -18.27
N SER A 136 -17.39 -7.33 -17.61
CA SER A 136 -18.39 -6.28 -17.78
C SER A 136 -18.46 -5.79 -19.22
N ASN A 137 -17.33 -5.62 -19.89
CA ASN A 137 -17.25 -5.19 -21.28
C ASN A 137 -17.82 -6.24 -22.24
N VAL A 138 -17.49 -7.53 -22.03
CA VAL A 138 -18.05 -8.64 -22.83
C VAL A 138 -19.58 -8.70 -22.70
N GLU A 139 -20.11 -8.63 -21.48
CA GLU A 139 -21.56 -8.62 -21.23
C GLU A 139 -22.25 -7.42 -21.90
N LYS A 140 -21.67 -6.22 -21.79
CA LYS A 140 -22.27 -5.00 -22.34
C LYS A 140 -22.25 -5.00 -23.87
N ASN A 141 -21.15 -5.43 -24.49
CA ASN A 141 -21.07 -5.55 -25.95
C ASN A 141 -22.06 -6.59 -26.51
N ALA A 142 -22.45 -7.59 -25.71
CA ALA A 142 -23.45 -8.58 -26.09
C ALA A 142 -24.90 -8.09 -25.93
N ALA A 143 -25.17 -7.16 -25.00
CA ALA A 143 -26.53 -6.79 -24.60
C ALA A 143 -26.98 -5.38 -25.05
N VAL A 144 -26.08 -4.42 -25.25
CA VAL A 144 -26.41 -3.01 -25.51
C VAL A 144 -25.43 -2.42 -26.54
N ALA A 145 -25.89 -1.46 -27.35
CA ALA A 145 -25.01 -0.66 -28.20
C ALA A 145 -24.07 0.19 -27.30
N VAL A 146 -22.88 -0.34 -27.03
CA VAL A 146 -21.86 0.35 -26.23
C VAL A 146 -21.35 1.55 -27.01
N THR A 147 -21.26 2.70 -26.33
CA THR A 147 -20.70 3.90 -26.96
C THR A 147 -19.21 3.72 -27.17
N THR A 148 -18.65 4.24 -28.27
CA THR A 148 -17.21 4.17 -28.54
C THR A 148 -16.38 4.77 -27.39
N MET A 149 -16.93 5.77 -26.70
CA MET A 149 -16.31 6.38 -25.52
C MET A 149 -16.20 5.41 -24.34
N ASP A 150 -17.25 4.63 -24.05
CA ASP A 150 -17.21 3.65 -22.95
C ASP A 150 -16.15 2.58 -23.22
N THR A 151 -16.06 2.07 -24.46
CA THR A 151 -15.05 1.08 -24.86
C THR A 151 -13.63 1.61 -24.67
N ILE A 152 -13.37 2.86 -25.06
CA ILE A 152 -12.06 3.49 -24.84
C ILE A 152 -11.75 3.59 -23.34
N LEU A 153 -12.73 4.01 -22.52
CA LEU A 153 -12.55 4.12 -21.07
C LEU A 153 -12.24 2.77 -20.42
N TYR A 154 -12.86 1.68 -20.89
CA TYR A 154 -12.54 0.33 -20.43
C TYR A 154 -11.07 -0.04 -20.71
N TYR A 155 -10.60 0.16 -21.94
CA TYR A 155 -9.21 -0.14 -22.28
C TYR A 155 -8.20 0.74 -21.52
N VAL A 156 -8.50 2.02 -21.35
CA VAL A 156 -7.66 2.93 -20.57
C VAL A 156 -7.58 2.48 -19.11
N ALA A 157 -8.71 2.10 -18.51
CA ALA A 157 -8.75 1.58 -17.15
C ALA A 157 -7.92 0.30 -16.99
N ASP A 158 -8.04 -0.65 -17.94
CA ASP A 158 -7.25 -1.88 -17.94
C ASP A 158 -5.75 -1.61 -18.00
N VAL A 159 -5.32 -0.75 -18.92
CA VAL A 159 -3.90 -0.38 -19.07
C VAL A 159 -3.36 0.25 -17.78
N ILE A 160 -4.12 1.13 -17.14
CA ILE A 160 -3.73 1.76 -15.87
C ILE A 160 -3.61 0.70 -14.76
N LEU A 161 -4.60 -0.18 -14.61
CA LEU A 161 -4.60 -1.21 -13.56
C LEU A 161 -3.49 -2.25 -13.77
N LEU A 162 -3.22 -2.65 -15.01
CA LEU A 162 -2.11 -3.54 -15.34
C LEU A 162 -0.76 -2.88 -15.03
N SER A 163 -0.61 -1.59 -15.35
CA SER A 163 0.61 -0.82 -15.05
C SER A 163 0.86 -0.73 -13.54
N ILE A 164 -0.19 -0.48 -12.75
CA ILE A 164 -0.14 -0.47 -11.29
C ILE A 164 0.26 -1.86 -10.77
N SER A 165 -0.41 -2.91 -11.26
CA SER A 165 -0.12 -4.29 -10.86
C SER A 165 1.33 -4.67 -11.13
N PHE A 166 1.84 -4.32 -12.31
CA PHE A 166 3.23 -4.58 -12.68
C PHE A 166 4.22 -3.82 -11.79
N PHE A 167 3.96 -2.54 -11.52
CA PHE A 167 4.80 -1.72 -10.65
C PHE A 167 4.90 -2.28 -9.23
N TYR A 168 3.76 -2.61 -8.62
CA TYR A 168 3.72 -3.19 -7.27
C TYR A 168 4.23 -4.63 -7.23
N GLY A 169 3.97 -5.42 -8.27
CA GLY A 169 4.50 -6.77 -8.42
C GLY A 169 6.03 -6.78 -8.48
N SER A 170 6.64 -5.89 -9.26
CA SER A 170 8.09 -5.72 -9.30
C SER A 170 8.68 -5.38 -7.93
N ARG A 171 8.01 -4.49 -7.18
CA ARG A 171 8.42 -4.16 -5.80
C ARG A 171 8.28 -5.33 -4.85
N TYR A 172 7.17 -6.08 -4.92
CA TYR A 172 6.95 -7.29 -4.13
C TYR A 172 8.09 -8.30 -4.31
N PHE A 173 8.50 -8.59 -5.55
CA PHE A 173 9.62 -9.50 -5.80
C PHE A 173 10.93 -8.99 -5.20
N LYS A 174 11.24 -7.69 -5.37
CA LYS A 174 12.45 -7.08 -4.78
C LYS A 174 12.44 -7.17 -3.25
N THR A 175 11.32 -6.88 -2.61
CA THR A 175 11.16 -6.94 -1.15
C THR A 175 11.28 -8.37 -0.63
N LYS A 176 10.66 -9.34 -1.31
CA LYS A 176 10.77 -10.77 -1.00
C LYS A 176 12.21 -11.27 -1.07
N HIS A 177 12.98 -10.83 -2.07
CA HIS A 177 14.41 -11.16 -2.16
C HIS A 177 15.22 -10.56 -1.01
N LYS A 178 14.98 -9.30 -0.63
CA LYS A 178 15.65 -8.66 0.53
C LYS A 178 15.34 -9.40 1.83
N LEU A 179 14.08 -9.77 2.04
CA LEU A 179 13.64 -10.47 3.23
C LEU A 179 14.26 -11.87 3.35
N LYS A 180 14.40 -12.60 2.23
CA LYS A 180 15.16 -13.87 2.21
C LYS A 180 16.63 -13.66 2.61
N ALA A 181 17.28 -12.63 2.08
CA ALA A 181 18.69 -12.34 2.42
C ALA A 181 18.87 -11.98 3.92
N LEU A 182 17.93 -11.21 4.50
CA LEU A 182 17.97 -10.85 5.92
C LEU A 182 17.74 -12.07 6.83
N LYS A 183 16.74 -12.91 6.54
CA LYS A 183 16.46 -14.13 7.32
C LYS A 183 17.62 -15.14 7.25
N VAL A 184 18.33 -15.23 6.13
CA VAL A 184 19.53 -16.07 6.00
C VAL A 184 20.70 -15.51 6.83
N SER A 185 20.91 -14.18 6.81
CA SER A 185 21.94 -13.52 7.62
C SER A 185 21.71 -13.65 9.12
N GLU A 186 20.44 -13.68 9.56
CA GLU A 186 20.06 -13.82 10.96
C GLU A 186 20.24 -15.27 11.45
N ASN A 187 19.97 -16.26 10.59
CA ASN A 187 20.12 -17.68 10.92
C ASN A 187 21.55 -18.22 10.74
N ASN A 188 22.41 -17.57 9.93
CA ASN A 188 23.81 -17.97 9.69
C ASN A 188 24.74 -16.74 9.62
N PRO A 189 25.23 -16.23 10.76
CA PRO A 189 26.10 -15.04 10.79
C PRO A 189 27.41 -15.23 10.01
N LYS A 190 27.89 -16.47 9.85
CA LYS A 190 29.13 -16.79 9.11
C LYS A 190 28.99 -16.67 7.60
N GLU A 191 27.84 -17.04 7.01
CA GLU A 191 27.58 -16.90 5.56
C GLU A 191 27.36 -15.44 5.13
N ALA A 192 26.86 -14.60 6.04
CA ALA A 192 26.67 -13.17 5.81
C ALA A 192 28.01 -12.41 5.66
N GLU A 193 29.07 -12.86 6.33
CA GLU A 193 30.42 -12.31 6.15
C GLU A 193 31.04 -12.70 4.80
N GLU A 194 30.77 -13.91 4.31
CA GLU A 194 31.30 -14.40 3.03
C GLU A 194 30.63 -13.70 1.83
N THR A 195 29.30 -13.54 1.85
CA THR A 195 28.56 -12.82 0.80
C THR A 195 28.88 -11.30 0.77
N LYS A 196 29.17 -10.69 1.92
CA LYS A 196 29.69 -9.30 1.96
C LYS A 196 31.11 -9.18 1.41
N LYS A 197 31.96 -10.21 1.58
CA LYS A 197 33.31 -10.24 0.99
C LYS A 197 33.27 -10.44 -0.53
N GLU A 198 32.38 -11.27 -1.05
CA GLU A 198 32.23 -11.48 -2.50
C GLU A 198 31.61 -10.28 -3.23
N SER A 199 30.55 -9.66 -2.68
CA SER A 199 29.92 -8.48 -3.32
C SER A 199 30.85 -7.26 -3.39
N LYS A 200 31.76 -7.09 -2.43
CA LYS A 200 32.82 -6.07 -2.48
C LYS A 200 33.92 -6.39 -3.50
N LYS A 201 34.16 -7.67 -3.80
CA LYS A 201 35.16 -8.11 -4.80
C LYS A 201 34.67 -7.86 -6.23
N ASN A 202 33.37 -8.02 -6.48
CA ASN A 202 32.76 -7.77 -7.79
C ASN A 202 32.49 -6.29 -8.12
N LYS A 203 32.49 -5.38 -7.14
CA LYS A 203 32.41 -3.93 -7.37
C LYS A 203 33.76 -3.25 -7.69
N LYS A 204 34.87 -4.00 -7.63
CA LYS A 204 36.22 -3.51 -7.92
C LYS A 204 36.76 -3.98 -9.28
N LYS A 205 35.97 -4.71 -10.06
CA LYS A 205 36.22 -5.01 -11.48
C LYS A 205 35.28 -4.16 -12.33
#